data_AF-A0A7S0ZJ68-F1
#
_entry.id   AF-A0A7S0ZJ68-F1
#
_cell.length_a   1.000
_cell.length_b   1.000
_cell.length_c   1.000
_cell.angle_alpha   90.00
_cell.angle_beta   90.00
_cell.angle_gamma   90.00
#
_symmetry.space_group_name_H-M   'P 1'
#
loop_
_entity.id
_entity.type
_entity.pdbx_description
1 polymer ?
#
loop_
_entity_poly.entity_id
_entity_poly.type
_entity_poly.pdbx_seq_one_letter_code
_entity_poly.pdbx_strand_id
1 'polypeptide(L)'
;MIGWNRVFNYGSVAVNSARRSTRSACRGALYSSIAEIDSYYSKVSQLLCYSKKQTFEISQKNTVYEAIEKMVQRKVGALIVIEDQKLVGIISERDYLTKVILRNRASKSTLVEDIMTRDVITVTPDTSVGECVRIMSENSVRHLPVIENDQVISVLSIRELLATIASDHEKQV
;
A
#
# COMPACT_ATOMS: atom_id res chain seq x y z
N MET A 1 -32.67 11.13 -17.90
CA MET A 1 -31.70 12.20 -18.22
C MET A 1 -31.59 13.11 -17.01
N ILE A 2 -30.53 12.99 -16.22
CA ILE A 2 -30.28 13.89 -15.08
C ILE A 2 -28.83 14.36 -15.21
N GLY A 3 -28.66 15.64 -15.54
CA GLY A 3 -27.39 16.27 -15.85
C GLY A 3 -26.55 16.56 -14.61
N TRP A 4 -25.31 16.11 -14.62
CA TRP A 4 -24.27 16.50 -13.67
C TRP A 4 -23.49 17.69 -14.24
N ASN A 5 -24.03 18.90 -14.06
CA ASN A 5 -23.26 20.13 -14.23
C ASN A 5 -22.79 20.62 -12.85
N ARG A 6 -21.56 20.26 -12.48
CA ARG A 6 -20.76 21.05 -11.54
C ARG A 6 -19.29 20.93 -11.90
N VAL A 7 -18.87 21.88 -12.73
CA VAL A 7 -17.49 22.15 -13.11
C VAL A 7 -16.72 22.53 -11.83
N PHE A 8 -15.82 21.66 -11.37
CA PHE A 8 -14.84 22.03 -10.36
C PHE A 8 -13.70 22.78 -11.05
N ASN A 9 -13.70 24.09 -10.86
CA ASN A 9 -12.67 25.01 -11.31
C ASN A 9 -11.44 24.87 -10.40
N TYR A 10 -10.39 24.17 -10.87
CA TYR A 10 -9.10 24.17 -10.17
C TYR A 10 -8.33 25.43 -10.55
N GLY A 11 -8.54 26.49 -9.75
CA GLY A 11 -7.65 27.63 -9.70
C GLY A 11 -6.23 27.19 -9.33
N SER A 12 -5.26 27.76 -10.05
CA SER A 12 -3.82 27.57 -9.87
C SER A 12 -3.41 27.80 -8.40
N VAL A 13 -3.05 26.73 -7.71
CA VAL A 13 -2.35 26.81 -6.41
C VAL A 13 -0.90 26.48 -6.67
N ALA A 14 -0.05 27.51 -6.63
CA ALA A 14 1.39 27.37 -6.59
C ALA A 14 1.79 26.48 -5.40
N VAL A 15 2.25 25.27 -5.68
CA VAL A 15 2.78 24.34 -4.67
C VAL A 15 4.21 24.79 -4.35
N ASN A 16 4.34 25.83 -3.53
CA ASN A 16 5.63 26.40 -3.14
C ASN A 16 6.17 25.69 -1.89
N SER A 17 7.28 24.97 -2.05
CA SER A 17 8.45 24.71 -1.15
C SER A 17 8.33 24.53 0.38
N ALA A 18 7.19 24.64 1.04
CA ALA A 18 7.07 24.61 2.51
C ALA A 18 6.76 23.23 3.13
N ARG A 19 7.19 22.11 2.51
CA ARG A 19 6.84 20.74 2.95
C ARG A 19 7.90 20.01 3.78
N ARG A 20 9.00 20.66 4.18
CA ARG A 20 10.08 20.01 4.95
C ARG A 20 10.03 20.20 6.47
N SER A 21 9.33 21.21 6.99
CA SER A 21 9.44 21.60 8.42
C SER A 21 8.46 20.88 9.36
N THR A 22 7.21 20.62 8.94
CA THR A 22 6.17 20.08 9.86
C THR A 22 6.17 18.56 10.05
N ARG A 23 7.01 17.81 9.33
CA ARG A 23 7.09 16.34 9.47
C ARG A 23 7.80 15.86 10.73
N SER A 24 8.68 16.67 11.32
CA SER A 24 9.53 16.26 12.44
C SER A 24 8.73 16.08 13.75
N ALA A 25 7.91 17.06 14.11
CA ALA A 25 7.18 17.04 15.38
C ALA A 25 6.08 15.96 15.44
N CYS A 26 5.32 15.77 14.35
CA CYS A 26 4.30 14.72 14.30
C CYS A 26 4.91 13.30 14.27
N ARG A 27 6.13 13.14 13.77
CA ARG A 27 6.83 11.83 13.80
C ARG A 27 7.16 11.41 15.22
N GLY A 28 7.62 12.33 16.09
CA GLY A 28 8.01 12.00 17.46
C GLY A 28 6.88 11.36 18.28
N ALA A 29 5.68 11.96 18.26
CA ALA A 29 4.51 11.45 18.98
C ALA A 29 3.96 10.13 18.39
N LEU A 30 4.04 9.95 17.06
CA LEU A 30 3.70 8.68 16.41
C LEU A 30 4.71 7.59 16.78
N TYR A 31 6.00 7.89 16.87
CA TYR A 31 7.05 6.93 17.21
C TYR A 31 6.95 6.41 18.65
N SER A 32 6.54 7.23 19.61
CA SER A 32 6.28 6.76 20.98
C SER A 32 5.15 5.75 21.05
N SER A 33 4.04 5.97 20.31
CA SER A 33 2.96 4.99 20.20
C SER A 33 3.37 3.76 19.38
N ILE A 34 4.27 3.89 18.41
CA ILE A 34 4.84 2.75 17.67
C ILE A 34 5.72 1.87 18.57
N ALA A 35 6.44 2.44 19.54
CA ALA A 35 7.19 1.65 20.52
C ALA A 35 6.27 0.79 21.42
N GLU A 36 5.09 1.30 21.77
CA GLU A 36 4.06 0.53 22.47
C GLU A 36 3.51 -0.61 21.58
N ILE A 37 3.38 -0.39 20.28
CA ILE A 37 2.96 -1.41 19.29
C ILE A 37 3.99 -2.54 19.18
N ASP A 38 5.29 -2.21 19.16
CA ASP A 38 6.39 -3.18 19.08
C ASP A 38 6.44 -4.09 20.33
N SER A 39 5.99 -3.58 21.49
CA SER A 39 5.85 -4.36 22.73
C SER A 39 4.69 -5.37 22.69
N TYR A 40 3.68 -5.17 21.83
CA TYR A 40 2.47 -5.99 21.79
C TYR A 40 2.44 -6.96 20.60
N TYR A 41 3.05 -6.59 19.47
CA TYR A 41 3.29 -7.47 18.32
C TYR A 41 4.76 -7.45 17.92
N SER A 42 5.49 -8.49 18.32
CA SER A 42 6.93 -8.54 18.06
C SER A 42 7.26 -8.92 16.63
N LYS A 43 6.35 -9.60 15.89
CA LYS A 43 6.64 -10.12 14.54
C LYS A 43 5.44 -10.13 13.58
N VAL A 44 5.71 -9.97 12.29
CA VAL A 44 4.74 -10.12 11.19
C VAL A 44 4.08 -11.50 11.19
N SER A 45 4.80 -12.56 11.57
CA SER A 45 4.25 -13.91 11.69
C SER A 45 3.04 -13.97 12.62
N GLN A 46 3.04 -13.20 13.71
CA GLN A 46 1.91 -13.12 14.63
C GLN A 46 0.71 -12.44 13.95
N LEU A 47 0.93 -11.36 13.20
CA LEU A 47 -0.14 -10.70 12.41
C LEU A 47 -0.72 -11.64 11.35
N LEU A 48 0.13 -12.40 10.66
CA LEU A 48 -0.28 -13.34 9.62
C LEU A 48 -1.09 -14.53 10.16
N CYS A 49 -0.94 -14.89 11.44
CA CYS A 49 -1.80 -15.89 12.07
C CYS A 49 -3.22 -15.37 12.30
N TYR A 50 -3.38 -14.06 12.59
CA TYR A 50 -4.67 -13.44 12.84
C TYR A 50 -5.38 -12.95 11.56
N SER A 51 -4.61 -12.51 10.56
CA SER A 51 -5.15 -12.07 9.26
C SER A 51 -5.25 -13.24 8.30
N LYS A 52 -6.30 -13.26 7.45
CA LYS A 52 -6.34 -14.22 6.34
C LYS A 52 -5.16 -13.92 5.41
N LYS A 53 -4.29 -14.90 5.15
CA LYS A 53 -3.29 -14.84 4.08
C LYS A 53 -4.00 -14.54 2.76
N GLN A 54 -3.94 -13.29 2.31
CA GLN A 54 -4.56 -12.86 1.08
C GLN A 54 -3.49 -12.21 0.21
N THR A 55 -3.01 -12.97 -0.78
CA THR A 55 -2.27 -12.41 -1.89
C THR A 55 -3.28 -12.06 -2.99
N PHE A 56 -3.22 -10.82 -3.46
CA PHE A 56 -4.00 -10.41 -4.62
C PHE A 56 -3.05 -10.13 -5.78
N GLU A 57 -3.03 -11.06 -6.71
CA GLU A 57 -2.06 -11.13 -7.79
C GLU A 57 -2.62 -10.61 -9.11
N ILE A 58 -1.76 -10.16 -10.02
CA ILE A 58 -2.11 -9.83 -11.41
C ILE A 58 -0.92 -10.10 -12.33
N SER A 59 -1.16 -10.40 -13.62
CA SER A 59 -0.07 -10.51 -14.59
C SER A 59 0.37 -9.12 -15.04
N GLN A 60 1.64 -8.98 -15.37
CA GLN A 60 2.20 -7.75 -15.92
C GLN A 60 1.61 -7.40 -17.30
N LYS A 61 1.06 -8.39 -18.00
CA LYS A 61 0.40 -8.27 -19.32
C LYS A 61 -1.09 -7.88 -19.24
N ASN A 62 -1.67 -7.84 -18.05
CA ASN A 62 -3.02 -7.32 -17.88
C ASN A 62 -3.05 -5.81 -18.13
N THR A 63 -4.23 -5.30 -18.47
CA THR A 63 -4.44 -3.85 -18.58
C THR A 63 -4.54 -3.21 -17.19
N VAL A 64 -4.22 -1.92 -17.11
CA VAL A 64 -4.42 -1.16 -15.88
C VAL A 64 -5.90 -1.10 -15.48
N TYR A 65 -6.82 -1.13 -16.45
CA TYR A 65 -8.26 -1.20 -16.17
C TYR A 65 -8.62 -2.46 -15.36
N GLU A 66 -8.16 -3.64 -15.81
CA GLU A 66 -8.37 -4.91 -15.09
C GLU A 66 -7.75 -4.87 -13.69
N ALA A 67 -6.57 -4.24 -13.53
CA ALA A 67 -5.94 -4.06 -12.24
C ALA A 67 -6.81 -3.25 -11.28
N ILE A 68 -7.34 -2.11 -11.73
CA ILE A 68 -8.18 -1.25 -10.90
C ILE A 68 -9.53 -1.91 -10.61
N GLU A 69 -10.12 -2.59 -11.59
CA GLU A 69 -11.34 -3.37 -11.37
C GLU A 69 -11.13 -4.43 -10.29
N LYS A 70 -10.03 -5.18 -10.35
CA LYS A 70 -9.68 -6.20 -9.36
C LYS A 70 -9.43 -5.59 -7.98
N MET A 71 -8.77 -4.43 -7.89
CA MET A 71 -8.60 -3.68 -6.63
C MET A 71 -9.95 -3.32 -6.00
N VAL A 72 -10.90 -2.80 -6.80
CA VAL A 72 -12.24 -2.42 -6.34
C VAL A 72 -13.02 -3.66 -5.86
N GLN A 73 -13.04 -4.73 -6.67
CA GLN A 73 -13.75 -5.97 -6.34
C GLN A 73 -13.24 -6.62 -5.05
N ARG A 74 -11.92 -6.57 -4.82
CA ARG A 74 -11.27 -7.15 -3.63
C ARG A 74 -11.17 -6.18 -2.46
N LYS A 75 -11.54 -4.91 -2.64
CA LYS A 75 -11.43 -3.83 -1.65
C LYS A 75 -9.99 -3.66 -1.14
N VAL A 76 -9.03 -3.67 -2.05
CA VAL A 76 -7.59 -3.48 -1.76
C VAL A 76 -7.01 -2.34 -2.58
N GLY A 77 -5.95 -1.70 -2.07
CA GLY A 77 -5.30 -0.56 -2.72
C GLY A 77 -4.04 -0.90 -3.52
N ALA A 78 -3.68 -2.18 -3.58
CA ALA A 78 -2.55 -2.68 -4.37
C ALA A 78 -2.72 -4.16 -4.75
N LEU A 79 -2.03 -4.54 -5.82
CA LEU A 79 -1.88 -5.91 -6.29
C LEU A 79 -0.40 -6.21 -6.48
N ILE A 80 0.03 -7.41 -6.10
CA ILE A 80 1.36 -7.91 -6.48
C ILE A 80 1.32 -8.39 -7.92
N VAL A 81 2.40 -8.15 -8.64
CA VAL A 81 2.53 -8.57 -10.03
C VAL A 81 3.40 -9.81 -10.07
N ILE A 82 2.81 -10.91 -10.52
CA ILE A 82 3.46 -12.22 -10.62
C ILE A 82 3.59 -12.60 -12.08
N GLU A 83 4.78 -13.04 -12.49
CA GLU A 83 5.03 -13.71 -13.77
C GLU A 83 5.90 -14.94 -13.48
N ASP A 84 5.58 -16.10 -14.08
CA ASP A 84 6.33 -17.34 -13.89
C ASP A 84 6.58 -17.70 -12.40
N GLN A 85 5.57 -17.48 -11.55
CA GLN A 85 5.62 -17.67 -10.08
C GLN A 85 6.63 -16.78 -9.34
N LYS A 86 7.14 -15.72 -9.98
CA LYS A 86 8.06 -14.76 -9.38
C LYS A 86 7.38 -13.41 -9.18
N LEU A 87 7.70 -12.76 -8.07
CA LEU A 87 7.34 -11.37 -7.84
C LEU A 87 8.15 -10.48 -8.78
N VAL A 88 7.48 -9.88 -9.76
CA VAL A 88 8.10 -8.99 -10.76
C VAL A 88 7.74 -7.51 -10.55
N GLY A 89 6.78 -7.23 -9.67
CA GLY A 89 6.42 -5.87 -9.32
C GLY A 89 5.24 -5.75 -8.37
N ILE A 90 4.85 -4.52 -8.09
CA ILE A 90 3.63 -4.16 -7.37
C ILE A 90 2.97 -2.97 -8.07
N ILE A 91 1.64 -3.00 -8.16
CA ILE A 91 0.83 -1.90 -8.70
C ILE A 91 -0.15 -1.44 -7.63
N SER A 92 -0.24 -0.13 -7.42
CA SER A 92 -1.13 0.51 -6.45
C SER A 92 -2.03 1.56 -7.08
N GLU A 93 -3.05 2.00 -6.34
CA GLU A 93 -3.89 3.14 -6.74
C GLU A 93 -3.05 4.39 -7.04
N ARG A 94 -1.95 4.60 -6.29
CA ARG A 94 -1.05 5.74 -6.51
C ARG A 94 -0.39 5.67 -7.88
N ASP A 95 -0.04 4.48 -8.35
CA ASP A 95 0.54 4.29 -9.67
C ASP A 95 -0.46 4.68 -10.76
N TYR A 96 -1.72 4.27 -10.62
CA TYR A 96 -2.78 4.73 -11.53
C TYR A 96 -2.94 6.25 -11.53
N LEU A 97 -3.01 6.86 -10.33
CA LEU A 97 -3.16 8.31 -10.20
C LEU A 97 -1.97 9.07 -10.82
N THR A 98 -0.75 8.61 -10.62
CA THR A 98 0.47 9.36 -10.99
C THR A 98 1.03 9.02 -12.36
N LYS A 99 0.81 7.80 -12.85
CA LYS A 99 1.40 7.27 -14.09
C LYS A 99 0.38 7.07 -15.22
N VAL A 100 -0.93 7.09 -14.93
CA VAL A 100 -1.98 6.97 -15.96
C VAL A 100 -2.75 8.28 -16.12
N ILE A 101 -3.59 8.65 -15.15
CA ILE A 101 -4.49 9.80 -15.32
C ILE A 101 -3.71 11.13 -15.46
N LEU A 102 -2.69 11.36 -14.62
CA LEU A 102 -1.83 12.55 -14.71
C LEU A 102 -0.88 12.55 -15.91
N ARG A 103 -0.78 11.43 -16.63
CA ARG A 103 0.06 11.29 -17.84
C ARG A 103 -0.78 11.15 -19.11
N ASN A 104 -2.09 11.37 -19.02
CA ASN A 104 -3.02 11.26 -20.13
C ASN A 104 -2.95 9.89 -20.86
N ARG A 105 -2.71 8.80 -20.12
CA ARG A 105 -2.74 7.44 -20.66
C ARG A 105 -4.12 6.84 -20.50
N ALA A 106 -4.54 6.00 -21.45
CA ALA A 106 -5.80 5.26 -21.37
C ALA A 106 -5.61 3.94 -20.60
N SER A 107 -6.37 3.72 -19.53
CA SER A 107 -6.23 2.53 -18.67
C SER A 107 -6.54 1.21 -19.37
N LYS A 108 -7.42 1.23 -20.38
CA LYS A 108 -7.79 0.04 -21.16
C LYS A 108 -6.73 -0.41 -22.16
N SER A 109 -5.75 0.44 -22.49
CA SER A 109 -4.68 0.12 -23.44
C SER A 109 -3.27 0.25 -22.84
N THR A 110 -3.16 0.65 -21.58
CA THR A 110 -1.91 0.67 -20.82
C THR A 110 -1.79 -0.65 -20.07
N LEU A 111 -0.62 -1.29 -20.12
CA LEU A 111 -0.37 -2.53 -19.40
C LEU A 111 0.09 -2.26 -17.97
N VAL A 112 -0.06 -3.26 -17.11
CA VAL A 112 0.44 -3.21 -15.72
C VAL A 112 1.95 -3.00 -15.71
N GLU A 113 2.69 -3.67 -16.60
CA GLU A 113 4.15 -3.55 -16.69
C GLU A 113 4.66 -2.13 -17.00
N ASP A 114 3.83 -1.30 -17.64
CA ASP A 114 4.16 0.08 -18.02
C ASP A 114 4.15 1.04 -16.83
N ILE A 115 3.50 0.66 -15.72
CA ILE A 115 3.30 1.53 -14.56
C ILE A 115 3.66 0.89 -13.23
N MET A 116 3.81 -0.44 -13.14
CA MET A 116 4.15 -1.10 -11.89
C MET A 116 5.50 -0.64 -11.34
N THR A 117 5.67 -0.75 -10.03
CA THR A 117 6.96 -0.58 -9.37
C THR A 117 7.69 -1.92 -9.36
N ARG A 118 8.88 -1.96 -9.96
CA ARG A 118 9.70 -3.19 -10.09
C ARG A 118 10.57 -3.44 -8.86
N ASP A 119 11.12 -2.38 -8.28
CA ASP A 119 11.90 -2.44 -7.04
C ASP A 119 10.96 -2.55 -5.85
N VAL A 120 10.45 -3.77 -5.62
CA VAL A 120 9.48 -4.03 -4.57
C VAL A 120 10.19 -4.16 -3.24
N ILE A 121 9.80 -3.32 -2.27
CA ILE A 121 10.27 -3.45 -0.89
C ILE A 121 9.47 -4.55 -0.21
N THR A 122 10.17 -5.56 0.31
CA THR A 122 9.57 -6.75 0.92
C THR A 122 10.03 -6.91 2.37
N VAL A 123 9.28 -7.68 3.14
CA VAL A 123 9.62 -8.05 4.52
C VAL A 123 9.51 -9.55 4.71
N THR A 124 9.94 -10.05 5.86
CA THR A 124 9.84 -11.47 6.22
C THR A 124 8.85 -11.67 7.37
N PRO A 125 8.39 -12.89 7.64
CA PRO A 125 7.59 -13.19 8.83
C PRO A 125 8.27 -12.81 10.15
N ASP A 126 9.60 -12.74 10.17
CA ASP A 126 10.38 -12.36 11.35
C ASP A 126 10.54 -10.86 11.54
N THR A 127 10.20 -10.05 10.53
CA THR A 127 10.24 -8.59 10.64
C THR A 127 9.25 -8.11 11.69
N SER A 128 9.64 -7.14 12.53
CA SER A 128 8.73 -6.60 13.56
C SER A 128 7.68 -5.68 12.95
N VAL A 129 6.58 -5.48 13.67
CA VAL A 129 5.51 -4.58 13.23
C VAL A 129 5.99 -3.13 13.22
N GLY A 130 6.75 -2.70 14.23
CA GLY A 130 7.35 -1.37 14.28
C GLY A 130 8.26 -1.12 13.08
N GLU A 131 9.05 -2.13 12.69
CA GLU A 131 9.90 -2.07 11.51
C GLU A 131 9.09 -1.95 10.22
N CYS A 132 7.99 -2.68 10.07
CA CYS A 132 7.08 -2.52 8.92
C CYS A 132 6.52 -1.08 8.82
N VAL A 133 6.07 -0.50 9.94
CA VAL A 133 5.56 0.88 9.98
C VAL A 133 6.67 1.88 9.59
N ARG A 134 7.89 1.67 10.09
CA ARG A 134 9.05 2.48 9.75
C ARG A 134 9.35 2.43 8.26
N ILE A 135 9.45 1.23 7.68
CA ILE A 135 9.69 1.02 6.24
C ILE A 135 8.60 1.72 5.42
N MET A 136 7.32 1.55 5.76
CA MET A 136 6.21 2.21 5.08
C MET A 136 6.33 3.74 5.11
N SER A 137 6.65 4.31 6.28
CA SER A 137 6.77 5.75 6.49
C SER A 137 7.96 6.37 5.74
N GLU A 138 9.12 5.72 5.79
CA GLU A 138 10.35 6.20 5.14
C GLU A 138 10.25 6.13 3.63
N ASN A 139 9.74 5.02 3.10
CA ASN A 139 9.65 4.78 1.66
C ASN A 139 8.34 5.29 1.05
N SER A 140 7.45 5.86 1.86
CA SER A 140 6.13 6.34 1.44
C SER A 140 5.27 5.25 0.77
N VAL A 141 5.50 3.98 1.10
CA VAL A 141 4.70 2.83 0.64
C VAL A 141 3.65 2.46 1.68
N ARG A 142 2.59 1.77 1.27
CA ARG A 142 1.48 1.37 2.15
C ARG A 142 1.22 -0.14 2.17
N HIS A 143 1.96 -0.87 1.35
CA HIS A 143 1.84 -2.30 1.16
C HIS A 143 3.24 -2.88 1.13
N LEU A 144 3.46 -3.96 1.87
CA LEU A 144 4.72 -4.69 1.97
C LEU A 144 4.42 -6.16 1.68
N PRO A 145 4.84 -6.71 0.54
CA PRO A 145 4.82 -8.15 0.34
C PRO A 145 5.69 -8.85 1.38
N VAL A 146 5.15 -9.93 1.95
CA VAL A 146 5.85 -10.78 2.90
C VAL A 146 6.38 -11.99 2.14
N ILE A 147 7.69 -12.19 2.17
CA ILE A 147 8.38 -13.29 1.50
C ILE A 147 8.91 -14.29 2.53
N GLU A 148 8.68 -15.56 2.26
CA GLU A 148 9.26 -16.70 2.98
C GLU A 148 9.64 -17.77 1.94
N ASN A 149 10.86 -18.31 2.02
CA ASN A 149 11.38 -19.31 1.06
C ASN A 149 11.21 -18.89 -0.42
N ASP A 150 11.57 -17.65 -0.75
CA ASP A 150 11.46 -17.04 -2.09
C ASP A 150 10.03 -16.96 -2.66
N GLN A 151 9.01 -17.19 -1.84
CA GLN A 151 7.61 -17.08 -2.23
C GLN A 151 6.91 -15.95 -1.49
N VAL A 152 6.01 -15.26 -2.19
CA VAL A 152 5.14 -14.28 -1.56
C VAL A 152 4.02 -15.02 -0.84
N ILE A 153 4.03 -14.97 0.50
CA ILE A 153 3.03 -15.66 1.32
C ILE A 153 1.86 -14.76 1.69
N SER A 154 2.04 -13.44 1.64
CA SER A 154 1.03 -12.43 2.00
C SER A 154 1.43 -11.04 1.53
N VAL A 155 0.50 -10.08 1.60
CA VAL A 155 0.76 -8.65 1.42
C VAL A 155 0.23 -7.91 2.64
N LEU A 156 1.13 -7.29 3.40
CA LEU A 156 0.77 -6.52 4.57
C LEU A 156 0.45 -5.07 4.19
N SER A 157 -0.74 -4.59 4.54
CA SER A 157 -1.16 -3.21 4.32
C SER A 157 -1.10 -2.38 5.61
N ILE A 158 -0.91 -1.06 5.48
CA ILE A 158 -1.03 -0.14 6.62
C ILE A 158 -2.42 -0.23 7.28
N ARG A 159 -3.47 -0.55 6.50
CA ARG A 159 -4.83 -0.71 7.02
C ARG A 159 -4.91 -1.88 7.99
N GLU A 160 -4.26 -3.00 7.67
CA GLU A 160 -4.21 -4.15 8.56
C GLU A 160 -3.42 -3.85 9.82
N LEU A 161 -2.27 -3.18 9.69
CA LEU A 161 -1.49 -2.73 10.85
C LEU A 161 -2.34 -1.89 11.81
N LEU A 162 -3.08 -0.91 11.28
CA LEU A 162 -3.98 -0.07 12.07
C LEU A 162 -5.15 -0.84 12.68
N ALA A 163 -5.75 -1.78 11.93
CA ALA A 163 -6.86 -2.59 12.43
C ALA A 163 -6.44 -3.47 13.60
N THR A 164 -5.24 -4.05 13.54
CA THR A 164 -4.68 -4.84 14.63
C THR A 164 -4.47 -3.99 15.88
N ILE A 165 -3.86 -2.81 15.73
CA ILE A 165 -3.66 -1.87 16.84
C ILE A 165 -5.01 -1.50 17.48
N ALA A 166 -6.02 -1.20 16.67
CA ALA A 166 -7.34 -0.80 17.17
C ALA A 166 -8.07 -1.94 17.92
N SER A 167 -7.98 -3.18 17.45
CA SER A 167 -8.70 -4.31 18.04
C SER A 167 -8.23 -4.71 19.44
N ASP A 168 -7.01 -4.32 19.83
CA ASP A 168 -6.46 -4.70 21.14
C ASP A 168 -6.70 -3.65 22.22
N HIS A 169 -7.05 -2.42 21.85
CA HIS A 169 -7.55 -1.42 22.80
C HIS A 169 -8.94 -1.80 23.36
N GLU A 170 -9.73 -2.60 22.65
CA GLU A 170 -11.05 -3.08 23.12
C GLU A 170 -10.96 -4.22 24.15
N LYS A 171 -9.82 -4.93 24.24
CA LYS A 171 -9.64 -6.02 25.23
C LYS A 171 -9.17 -5.52 26.60
N GLN A 172 -8.99 -4.22 26.77
CA GLN A 172 -8.52 -3.60 28.01
C GLN A 172 -9.54 -2.65 28.67
N VAL A 173 -10.79 -2.63 28.18
CA VAL A 173 -11.90 -1.87 28.78
C VAL A 173 -12.98 -2.82 29.27
#